data_AF-A0A7K2Q674-F1
#
_entry.id   AF-A0A7K2Q674-F1
#
_cell.length_a   1.000
_cell.length_b   1.000
_cell.length_c   1.000
_cell.angle_alpha   90.00
_cell.angle_beta   90.00
_cell.angle_gamma   90.00
#
_symmetry.space_group_name_H-M   'P 1'
#
loop_
_entity.id
_entity.type
_entity.pdbx_description
1 polymer ?
#
loop_
_entity_poly.entity_id
_entity_poly.type
_entity_poly.pdbx_seq_one_letter_code
_entity_poly.pdbx_strand_id
1 'polypeptide(L)' 'DFPNQINNVLVFPGVFRGLLDAQSRTVNTDMMLAAATALADVVGEDELNANYIIPSVFNDKVAGAVAGAVRKAASAV' A
#
# COMPACT_ATOMS: atom_id res chain seq x y z
N ASP A 1 -15.16 13.99 10.34
CA ASP A 1 -14.15 12.93 10.15
C ASP A 1 -13.97 12.11 11.41
N PHE A 2 -13.90 10.79 11.24
CA PHE A 2 -13.52 9.85 12.29
C PHE A 2 -12.09 9.36 12.05
N PRO A 3 -11.34 9.04 13.11
CA PRO A 3 -10.02 8.43 12.96
C PRO A 3 -10.11 7.09 12.23
N ASN A 4 -8.99 6.68 11.63
CA ASN A 4 -8.80 5.36 11.04
C ASN A 4 -9.76 5.02 9.88
N GLN A 5 -9.96 5.95 8.94
CA GLN A 5 -10.75 5.65 7.74
C GLN A 5 -10.05 4.62 6.84
N ILE A 6 -10.64 3.43 6.78
CA ILE A 6 -10.23 2.39 5.83
C ILE A 6 -10.87 2.68 4.47
N ASN A 7 -10.04 2.97 3.49
CA ASN A 7 -10.49 3.33 2.14
C ASN A 7 -9.56 2.75 1.07
N ASN A 8 -10.15 2.24 -0.02
CA ASN A 8 -9.44 1.72 -1.18
C ASN A 8 -8.52 2.77 -1.85
N VAL A 9 -8.80 4.07 -1.64
CA VAL A 9 -7.94 5.18 -2.06
C VAL A 9 -6.49 5.03 -1.61
N LEU A 10 -6.27 4.38 -0.47
CA LEU A 10 -4.94 4.13 0.06
C LEU A 10 -4.16 3.07 -0.71
N VAL A 11 -4.82 2.27 -1.56
CA VAL A 11 -4.19 1.09 -2.17
C VAL A 11 -4.24 1.14 -3.70
N PHE A 12 -5.36 1.56 -4.30
CA PHE A 12 -5.51 1.50 -5.76
C PHE A 12 -4.39 2.21 -6.53
N PRO A 13 -3.94 3.44 -6.17
CA PRO A 13 -2.94 4.13 -6.97
C PRO A 13 -1.61 3.37 -6.99
N GLY A 14 -1.18 2.91 -5.81
CA GLY A 14 0.07 2.19 -5.64
C GLY A 14 0.04 0.80 -6.30
N VAL A 15 -1.04 0.03 -6.08
CA VAL A 15 -1.16 -1.31 -6.67
C VAL A 15 -1.11 -1.24 -8.19
N PHE A 16 -1.92 -0.39 -8.82
CA PHE A 16 -1.92 -0.28 -10.27
C PHE A 16 -0.58 0.24 -10.79
N ARG A 17 0.04 1.21 -10.11
CA ARG A 17 1.37 1.69 -10.51
C ARG A 17 2.41 0.57 -10.47
N GLY A 18 2.45 -0.22 -9.39
CA GLY A 18 3.38 -1.34 -9.26
C GLY A 18 3.16 -2.44 -10.30
N LEU A 19 1.90 -2.77 -10.60
CA LEU A 19 1.57 -3.74 -11.66
C LEU A 19 1.99 -3.25 -13.04
N LEU A 20 1.73 -1.97 -13.36
CA LEU A 20 2.13 -1.36 -14.63
C LEU A 20 3.66 -1.31 -14.77
N ASP A 21 4.37 -0.93 -13.70
CA ASP A 21 5.84 -0.89 -13.69
C ASP A 21 6.47 -2.28 -13.81
N ALA A 22 5.81 -3.32 -13.31
CA ALA A 22 6.21 -4.71 -13.49
C ALA A 22 5.76 -5.32 -14.82
N GLN A 23 4.94 -4.61 -15.61
CA GLN A 23 4.24 -5.14 -16.77
C GLN A 23 3.48 -6.44 -16.47
N SER A 24 2.93 -6.55 -15.25
CA SER A 24 2.26 -7.77 -14.79
C SER A 24 0.99 -8.03 -15.60
N ARG A 25 0.76 -9.30 -15.93
CA ARG A 25 -0.48 -9.78 -16.59
C ARG A 25 -1.49 -10.36 -15.61
N THR A 26 -1.09 -10.52 -14.35
CA THR A 26 -1.91 -11.16 -13.32
C THR A 26 -1.84 -10.38 -12.02
N VAL A 27 -2.80 -10.65 -11.15
CA VAL A 27 -2.81 -10.19 -9.76
C VAL A 27 -2.99 -11.44 -8.91
N ASN A 28 -2.12 -11.62 -7.92
CA ASN A 28 -2.18 -12.76 -7.01
C ASN A 28 -2.15 -12.30 -5.54
N THR A 29 -2.37 -13.25 -4.63
CA THR A 29 -2.42 -12.98 -3.19
C THR A 29 -1.10 -12.41 -2.66
N ASP A 30 0.05 -12.87 -3.14
CA ASP A 30 1.35 -12.40 -2.66
C ASP A 30 1.57 -10.92 -2.98
N MET A 31 1.14 -10.46 -4.16
CA MET A 31 1.15 -9.04 -4.53
C MET A 31 0.23 -8.22 -3.61
N MET A 32 -0.94 -8.74 -3.25
CA MET A 32 -1.88 -8.05 -2.36
C MET A 32 -1.40 -8.02 -0.91
N LEU A 33 -0.78 -9.09 -0.42
CA LEU A 33 -0.13 -9.13 0.89
C LEU A 33 1.03 -8.14 0.95
N ALA A 34 1.86 -8.08 -0.09
CA ALA A 34 2.94 -7.10 -0.18
C ALA A 34 2.42 -5.65 -0.16
N ALA A 35 1.31 -5.38 -0.86
CA ALA A 35 0.66 -4.07 -0.81
C ALA A 35 0.14 -3.73 0.60
N ALA A 36 -0.48 -4.69 1.29
CA ALA A 36 -1.02 -4.50 2.63
C ALA A 36 0.08 -4.25 3.67
N THR A 37 1.16 -5.04 3.62
CA THR A 37 2.34 -4.82 4.48
C THR A 37 2.96 -3.44 4.22
N ALA A 38 3.15 -3.07 2.95
CA ALA A 38 3.71 -1.76 2.62
C ALA A 38 2.82 -0.59 3.07
N LEU A 39 1.49 -0.73 3.04
CA LEU A 39 0.58 0.29 3.57
C LEU A 39 0.69 0.39 5.10
N ALA A 40 0.78 -0.74 5.80
CA ALA A 40 0.92 -0.76 7.26
C ALA A 40 2.25 -0.11 7.70
N ASP A 41 3.35 -0.43 7.01
CA ASP A 41 4.70 0.08 7.30
C ASP A 41 4.86 1.60 7.06
N VAL A 42 3.88 2.25 6.41
CA VAL A 42 3.87 3.72 6.29
C VAL A 42 3.57 4.41 7.62
N VAL A 43 2.88 3.74 8.54
CA VAL A 43 2.62 4.25 9.89
C VAL A 43 3.85 3.98 10.75
N GLY A 44 4.55 5.03 11.16
CA GLY A 44 5.71 4.89 12.06
C GLY A 44 5.31 4.38 13.44
N GLU A 45 6.24 3.70 14.13
CA GLU A 45 6.02 3.22 15.50
C GLU A 45 5.71 4.36 16.48
N ASP A 46 6.27 5.55 16.24
CA ASP A 46 6.07 6.77 17.02
C ASP A 46 4.74 7.48 16.72
N GLU A 47 4.16 7.24 15.54
CA GLU A 47 2.85 7.77 15.14
C GLU A 47 1.71 6.81 15.52
N LEU A 48 1.99 5.52 15.68
CA LEU A 48 1.00 4.49 15.93
C LEU A 48 0.28 4.70 17.26
N ASN A 49 -1.03 4.91 17.19
CA ASN A 49 -1.89 5.03 18.35
C ASN A 49 -3.34 4.64 18.02
N ALA A 50 -4.22 4.60 19.03
CA ALA A 50 -5.61 4.20 18.86
C ALA A 50 -6.39 5.01 17.80
N ASN A 51 -5.95 6.24 17.50
CA ASN A 51 -6.56 7.12 16.51
C ASN A 51 -5.78 7.20 15.18
N TYR A 52 -4.67 6.47 15.04
CA TYR A 52 -3.83 6.46 13.84
C TYR A 52 -3.21 5.07 13.60
N ILE A 53 -4.02 4.12 13.15
CA ILE A 53 -3.58 2.78 12.75
C ILE A 53 -3.47 2.60 11.22
N ILE A 54 -3.92 3.59 10.47
CA ILE A 54 -3.92 3.61 9.01
C ILE A 54 -3.63 5.04 8.54
N PRO A 55 -2.77 5.23 7.53
CA PRO A 55 -2.37 6.57 7.13
C PRO A 55 -3.53 7.34 6.48
N SER A 56 -3.42 8.66 6.49
CA SER A 56 -4.34 9.54 5.75
C SER A 56 -4.28 9.27 4.25
N VAL A 57 -5.41 9.47 3.54
CA VAL A 57 -5.47 9.41 2.06
C VAL A 57 -4.57 10.43 1.37
N PHE A 58 -4.09 11.43 2.10
CA PHE A 58 -3.16 12.45 1.61
C PHE A 58 -1.70 12.18 1.99
N ASN A 59 -1.39 11.04 2.62
CA ASN A 59 -0.01 10.65 2.90
C ASN A 59 0.71 10.33 1.58
N ASP A 60 1.71 11.14 1.24
CA ASP A 60 2.43 11.12 -0.02
C ASP A 60 3.33 9.88 -0.19
N LYS A 61 3.68 9.21 0.90
CA LYS A 61 4.51 7.99 0.89
C LYS A 61 3.72 6.75 0.46
N VAL A 62 2.41 6.73 0.68
CA VAL A 62 1.57 5.54 0.50
C VAL A 62 1.65 4.98 -0.92
N ALA A 63 1.39 5.81 -1.93
CA ALA A 63 1.32 5.35 -3.31
C ALA A 63 2.69 4.77 -3.78
N GLY A 64 3.79 5.42 -3.42
CA GLY A 64 5.14 4.98 -3.76
C GLY A 64 5.54 3.69 -3.06
N ALA A 65 5.28 3.59 -1.75
CA ALA A 65 5.60 2.41 -0.95
C ALA A 65 4.84 1.17 -1.48
N VAL A 66 3.53 1.30 -1.67
CA VAL A 66 2.69 0.21 -2.20
C VAL A 66 3.13 -0.18 -3.61
N ALA A 67 3.39 0.77 -4.50
CA ALA A 67 3.85 0.48 -5.87
C ALA A 67 5.18 -0.30 -5.89
N GLY A 68 6.15 0.12 -5.07
CA GLY A 68 7.44 -0.56 -4.96
C GLY A 68 7.31 -2.00 -4.48
N ALA A 69 6.48 -2.22 -3.45
CA ALA A 69 6.24 -3.56 -2.90
C ALA A 69 5.54 -4.48 -3.90
N VAL A 70 4.50 -3.98 -4.58
CA VAL A 70 3.76 -4.75 -5.59
C VAL A 70 4.64 -5.09 -6.78
N ARG A 71 5.43 -4.15 -7.28
CA ARG A 71 6.38 -4.40 -8.37
C ARG A 71 7.39 -5.49 -8.00
N LYS A 72 7.93 -5.43 -6.77
CA LYS A 72 8.88 -6.43 -6.26
C LYS A 72 8.23 -7.80 -6.17
N ALA A 73 7.02 -7.90 -5.62
CA ALA A 73 6.27 -9.15 -5.51
C ALA A 73 5.92 -9.73 -6.90
N ALA A 74 5.55 -8.88 -7.85
CA ALA A 74 5.24 -9.30 -9.22
C ALA A 74 6.44 -9.86 -9.98
N SER A 75 7.67 -9.43 -9.64
CA SER A 75 8.91 -9.91 -10.28
C SER A 75 9.42 -11.22 -9.70
N ALA A 76 8.85 -11.69 -8.58
CA ALA A 76 9.23 -12.93 -7.91
C ALA A 76 8.42 -14.15 -8.40
N VAL A 77 7.50 -13.95 -9.36
CA VAL A 77 6.55 -14.93 -9.89
C VAL A 77 6.82 -15.21 -11.36
#